data_AF-A0A940Q893-F1
#
_entry.id   AF-A0A940Q893-F1
#
_cell.length_a   1.000
_cell.length_b   1.000
_cell.length_c   1.000
_cell.angle_alpha   90.00
_cell.angle_beta   90.00
_cell.angle_gamma   90.00
#
_symmetry.space_group_name_H-M   'P 1'
#
loop_
_entity.id
_entity.type
_entity.pdbx_description
1 polymer ?
#
loop_
_entity_poly.entity_id
_entity_poly.type
_entity_poly.pdbx_seq_one_letter_code
_entity_poly.pdbx_strand_id
1 'polypeptide(L)'
;MEIKNYTSAISAYRYASESLSKPVSGRAQKNKGRNTDKADFSSASRASFSDTLRAAAKSAAESSASPERLAALAEKIANGSYNVSSEEIADSILGQ
;
A
#
# COMPACT_ATOMS: atom_id res chain seq x y z
N MET A 1 57.82 -9.93 -40.70
CA MET A 1 56.80 -8.92 -40.39
C MET A 1 56.45 -9.11 -38.92
N GLU A 2 56.91 -8.22 -38.03
CA GLU A 2 56.66 -8.33 -36.59
C GLU A 2 55.38 -7.56 -36.23
N ILE A 3 54.36 -8.25 -35.73
CA ILE A 3 53.11 -7.62 -35.31
C ILE A 3 53.32 -7.08 -33.90
N LYS A 4 53.61 -5.79 -33.76
CA LYS A 4 53.65 -5.14 -32.43
C LYS A 4 52.21 -4.77 -32.03
N ASN A 5 51.86 -4.93 -30.74
CA ASN A 5 50.58 -4.59 -30.08
C ASN A 5 49.51 -5.71 -29.94
N TYR A 6 49.90 -6.91 -29.51
CA TYR A 6 48.96 -8.02 -29.21
C TYR A 6 47.99 -7.71 -28.05
N THR A 7 48.34 -6.81 -27.14
CA THR A 7 47.53 -6.45 -25.96
C THR A 7 46.18 -5.85 -26.32
N SER A 8 46.13 -5.06 -27.40
CA SER A 8 44.91 -4.47 -27.97
C SER A 8 43.97 -5.54 -28.55
N ALA A 9 44.53 -6.54 -29.24
CA ALA A 9 43.74 -7.64 -29.81
C ALA A 9 43.16 -8.55 -28.70
N ILE A 10 43.94 -8.78 -27.64
CA ILE A 10 43.51 -9.59 -26.48
C ILE A 10 42.39 -8.91 -25.69
N SER A 11 42.46 -7.59 -25.50
CA SER A 11 41.40 -6.84 -24.80
C SER A 11 40.11 -6.81 -25.61
N ALA A 12 40.19 -6.62 -26.93
CA ALA A 12 39.03 -6.68 -27.82
C ALA A 12 38.36 -8.06 -27.81
N TYR A 13 39.15 -9.14 -27.82
CA TYR A 13 38.62 -10.51 -27.73
C TYR A 13 37.89 -10.78 -26.41
N ARG A 14 38.44 -10.32 -25.29
CA ARG A 14 37.80 -10.45 -23.97
C ARG A 14 36.44 -9.75 -23.91
N TYR A 15 36.36 -8.50 -24.38
CA TYR A 15 35.10 -7.75 -24.46
C TYR A 15 34.07 -8.40 -25.39
N ALA A 16 34.51 -8.95 -26.52
CA ALA A 16 33.62 -9.67 -27.44
C ALA A 16 33.10 -10.99 -26.82
N SER A 17 33.94 -11.69 -26.05
CA SER A 17 33.55 -12.94 -25.39
C SER A 17 32.61 -12.73 -24.19
N GLU A 18 32.73 -11.61 -23.47
CA GLU A 18 31.83 -11.23 -22.36
C GLU A 18 30.49 -10.66 -22.84
N SER A 19 30.43 -10.13 -24.07
CA SER A 19 29.18 -9.62 -24.66
C SER A 19 28.35 -10.72 -25.33
N LEU A 20 28.95 -11.83 -25.73
CA LEU A 20 28.24 -13.00 -26.29
C LEU A 20 27.49 -13.83 -25.23
N SER A 21 27.86 -13.72 -23.94
CA SER A 21 27.28 -14.49 -22.84
C SER A 21 26.15 -13.76 -22.09
N LYS A 22 25.73 -12.57 -22.53
CA LYS A 22 24.61 -11.83 -21.94
C LYS A 22 23.37 -11.91 -22.83
N PRO A 23 22.24 -12.48 -22.35
CA PRO A 23 20.99 -12.43 -23.11
C PRO A 23 20.51 -10.97 -23.24
N VAL A 24 20.24 -10.60 -24.50
CA VAL A 24 19.69 -9.33 -24.96
C VAL A 24 18.41 -8.98 -24.18
N SER A 25 18.51 -8.05 -23.24
CA SER A 25 17.34 -7.41 -22.62
C SER A 25 17.34 -5.92 -22.92
N GLY A 26 16.89 -5.60 -24.13
CA GLY A 26 16.74 -4.22 -24.59
C GLY A 26 15.62 -4.13 -25.60
N ARG A 27 14.45 -4.69 -25.25
CA ARG A 27 13.23 -4.56 -26.03
C ARG A 27 12.91 -3.06 -26.12
N ALA A 28 13.12 -2.45 -27.28
CA ALA A 28 12.67 -1.08 -27.54
C ALA A 28 11.15 -1.03 -27.26
N GLN A 29 10.78 -0.49 -26.10
CA GLN A 29 9.39 -0.29 -25.74
C GLN A 29 8.81 0.73 -26.71
N LYS A 30 7.97 0.26 -27.64
CA LYS A 30 7.00 1.12 -28.31
C LYS A 30 6.20 1.82 -27.21
N ASN A 31 6.43 3.11 -27.02
CA ASN A 31 5.55 3.98 -26.26
C ASN A 31 4.22 4.10 -27.00
N LYS A 32 3.38 3.07 -26.90
CA LYS A 32 1.95 3.20 -27.19
C LYS A 32 1.36 3.88 -25.96
N GLY A 33 1.03 5.16 -26.11
CA GLY A 33 0.43 5.98 -25.05
C GLY A 33 -0.64 5.18 -24.32
N ARG A 34 -0.34 4.80 -23.07
CA ARG A 34 -1.28 4.14 -22.20
C ARG A 34 -2.16 5.27 -21.69
N ASN A 35 -3.42 5.30 -22.10
CA ASN A 35 -4.40 6.13 -21.40
C ASN A 35 -4.64 5.45 -20.05
N THR A 36 -3.84 5.81 -19.05
CA THR A 36 -3.90 5.24 -17.69
C THR A 36 -4.60 6.22 -16.79
N ASP A 37 -5.91 6.34 -16.95
CA ASP A 37 -6.80 6.79 -15.87
C ASP A 37 -7.04 5.62 -14.90
N LYS A 38 -5.93 5.02 -14.42
CA LYS A 38 -5.93 3.94 -13.45
C LYS A 38 -4.97 4.35 -12.35
N ALA A 39 -5.53 4.76 -11.21
CA ALA A 39 -4.76 4.97 -10.00
C ALA A 39 -4.25 3.61 -9.50
N ASP A 40 -2.94 3.39 -9.60
CA ASP A 40 -2.28 2.21 -9.06
C ASP A 40 -2.04 2.43 -7.56
N PHE A 41 -2.98 1.96 -6.73
CA PHE A 41 -2.79 1.98 -5.28
C PHE A 41 -1.84 0.85 -4.89
N SER A 42 -0.56 1.21 -4.72
CA SER A 42 0.45 0.29 -4.22
C SER A 42 0.02 -0.32 -2.87
N SER A 43 0.45 -1.55 -2.60
CA SER A 43 0.15 -2.24 -1.34
C SER A 43 0.66 -1.47 -0.12
N ALA A 44 1.75 -0.69 -0.28
CA ALA A 44 2.25 0.20 0.75
C ALA A 44 1.28 1.35 1.05
N SER A 45 0.67 1.97 0.03
CA SER A 45 -0.33 3.02 0.24
C SER A 45 -1.65 2.50 0.80
N ARG A 46 -2.01 1.24 0.55
CA ARG A 46 -3.16 0.58 1.19
C ARG A 46 -2.96 0.35 2.70
N ALA A 47 -1.77 -0.10 3.11
CA ALA A 47 -1.46 -0.30 4.53
C ALA A 47 -1.46 1.02 5.31
N SER A 48 -0.86 2.08 4.74
CA SER A 48 -0.91 3.42 5.33
C SER A 48 -2.32 4.00 5.36
N PHE A 49 -3.16 3.70 4.36
CA PHE A 49 -4.56 4.12 4.36
C PHE A 49 -5.38 3.43 5.46
N SER A 50 -5.20 2.12 5.68
CA SER A 50 -5.88 1.44 6.79
C SER A 50 -5.44 1.94 8.16
N ASP A 51 -4.15 2.25 8.34
CA ASP A 51 -3.64 2.77 9.61
C ASP A 51 -4.12 4.21 9.88
N THR A 52 -4.21 5.04 8.85
CA THR A 52 -4.76 6.40 8.97
C THR A 52 -6.26 6.38 9.23
N LEU A 53 -7.03 5.50 8.58
CA LEU A 53 -8.45 5.28 8.91
C LEU A 53 -8.64 4.79 10.35
N ARG A 54 -7.79 3.86 10.80
CA ARG A 54 -7.83 3.34 12.17
C ARG A 54 -7.50 4.41 13.20
N ALA A 55 -6.52 5.27 12.92
CA ALA A 55 -6.16 6.40 13.77
C ALA A 55 -7.28 7.45 13.83
N ALA A 56 -7.92 7.76 12.69
CA ALA A 56 -9.06 8.66 12.63
C ALA A 56 -10.27 8.12 13.42
N ALA A 57 -10.57 6.82 13.28
CA ALA A 57 -11.62 6.16 14.05
C ALA A 57 -11.34 6.19 15.56
N LYS A 58 -10.09 5.95 15.99
CA LYS A 58 -9.70 6.07 17.40
C LYS A 58 -9.85 7.49 17.93
N SER A 59 -9.37 8.49 17.18
CA SER A 59 -9.46 9.90 17.58
C SER A 59 -10.91 10.39 17.71
N ALA A 60 -11.81 9.94 16.81
CA ALA A 60 -13.23 10.25 16.89
C ALA A 60 -13.92 9.59 18.12
N ALA A 61 -13.53 8.35 18.45
CA ALA A 61 -14.02 7.66 19.64
C ALA A 61 -13.52 8.32 20.94
N GLU A 62 -12.25 8.73 20.99
CA GLU A 62 -11.65 9.39 22.16
C GLU A 62 -12.24 10.79 22.42
N SER A 63 -12.69 11.50 21.37
CA SER A 63 -13.29 12.83 21.51
C SER A 63 -14.74 12.82 22.00
N SER A 64 -15.47 11.71 21.86
CA SER A 64 -16.93 11.66 22.08
C SER A 64 -17.34 10.97 23.40
N ALA A 65 -16.44 10.19 23.99
CA ALA A 65 -16.67 9.45 25.23
C ALA A 65 -16.00 10.14 26.43
N SER A 66 -16.63 11.19 26.95
CA SER A 66 -16.20 11.74 28.25
C SER A 66 -16.39 10.69 29.35
N PRO A 67 -15.52 10.65 30.39
CA PRO A 67 -15.62 9.67 31.48
C PRO A 67 -17.00 9.68 32.17
N GLU A 68 -17.62 10.85 32.29
CA GLU A 68 -18.95 11.03 32.87
C GLU A 68 -20.05 10.36 32.03
N ARG A 69 -19.97 10.45 30.69
CA ARG A 69 -20.93 9.78 29.80
C ARG A 69 -20.81 8.27 29.87
N LEU A 70 -19.59 7.75 29.96
CA LEU A 70 -19.34 6.32 30.13
C LEU A 70 -19.86 5.81 31.46
N ALA A 71 -19.66 6.57 32.55
CA ALA A 71 -20.19 6.22 33.87
C ALA A 71 -21.73 6.19 33.87
N ALA A 72 -22.38 7.22 33.31
CA ALA A 72 -23.83 7.28 33.20
C ALA A 72 -24.41 6.14 32.32
N LEU A 73 -23.69 5.75 31.27
CA LEU A 73 -24.07 4.59 30.44
C LEU A 73 -23.94 3.28 31.22
N ALA A 74 -22.84 3.09 31.95
CA ALA A 74 -22.62 1.90 32.77
C ALA A 74 -23.72 1.72 33.83
N GLU A 75 -24.17 2.81 34.46
CA GLU A 75 -25.30 2.78 35.39
C GLU A 75 -26.62 2.37 34.72
N LYS A 76 -26.91 2.89 33.51
CA LYS A 76 -28.11 2.50 32.76
C LYS A 76 -28.11 1.02 32.38
N ILE A 77 -26.95 0.48 32.00
CA ILE A 77 -26.77 -0.95 31.72
C ILE A 77 -26.97 -1.77 32.99
N ALA A 78 -26.32 -1.38 34.10
CA ALA A 78 -26.43 -2.09 35.38
C ALA A 78 -27.88 -2.10 35.92
N ASN A 79 -28.60 -1.00 35.73
CA ASN A 79 -30.00 -0.87 36.14
C ASN A 79 -30.99 -1.52 35.15
N GLY A 80 -30.51 -2.12 34.05
CA GLY A 80 -31.33 -2.76 33.02
C GLY A 80 -32.21 -1.80 32.21
N SER A 81 -31.97 -0.48 32.31
CA SER A 81 -32.73 0.55 31.59
C SER A 81 -32.12 0.91 30.23
N TYR A 82 -30.97 0.33 29.90
CA TYR A 82 -30.36 0.41 28.58
C TYR A 82 -30.71 -0.81 27.75
N ASN A 83 -31.75 -0.68 26.92
CA ASN A 83 -32.15 -1.69 25.95
C ASN A 83 -31.69 -1.27 24.55
N VAL A 84 -30.99 -2.16 23.84
CA VAL A 84 -30.58 -1.95 22.46
C VAL A 84 -31.36 -2.92 21.59
N SER A 85 -32.22 -2.38 20.73
CA SER A 85 -33.02 -3.18 19.81
C SER A 85 -32.18 -3.69 18.64
N SER A 86 -32.62 -4.79 18.02
CA SER A 86 -31.96 -5.32 16.81
C SER A 86 -32.02 -4.35 15.63
N GLU A 87 -33.03 -3.49 15.60
CA GLU A 87 -33.22 -2.44 14.59
C GLU A 87 -32.18 -1.33 14.75
N GLU A 88 -31.96 -0.82 15.96
CA GLU A 88 -30.91 0.17 16.24
C GLU A 88 -29.50 -0.35 15.90
N ILE A 89 -29.25 -1.65 16.11
CA ILE A 89 -28.00 -2.29 15.70
C ILE A 89 -27.89 -2.33 14.17
N ALA A 90 -28.97 -2.70 13.49
CA ALA A 90 -28.99 -2.77 12.03
C ALA A 90 -28.78 -1.38 11.40
N ASP A 91 -29.46 -0.36 11.90
CA ASP A 91 -29.34 1.02 11.43
C ASP A 91 -27.92 1.55 11.63
N SER A 92 -27.31 1.25 12.78
CA SER A 92 -25.91 1.63 13.07
C SER A 92 -24.89 0.97 12.12
N ILE A 93 -25.16 -0.27 11.68
CA ILE A 93 -24.29 -1.01 10.74
C ILE A 93 -24.52 -0.56 9.30
N LEU A 94 -25.77 -0.31 8.93
CA LEU A 94 -26.18 0.06 7.56
C LEU A 94 -26.05 1.57 7.29
N GLY A 95 -25.89 2.38 8.34
CA GLY A 95 -25.78 3.84 8.26
C GLY A 95 -27.08 4.52 7.82
N GLN A 96 -28.22 3.95 8.22
CA GLN A 96 -29.56 4.51 8.00
C GLN A 96 -29.90 5.55 9.07
#